data_AF-A0A1I7NGZ0-F1
#
_entry.id   AF-A0A1I7NGZ0-F1
#
_cell.length_a   1.000
_cell.length_b   1.000
_cell.length_c   1.000
_cell.angle_alpha   90.00
_cell.angle_beta   90.00
_cell.angle_gamma   90.00
#
_symmetry.space_group_name_H-M   'P 1'
#
loop_
_entity.id
_entity.type
_entity.pdbx_description
1 polymer ?
#
loop_
_entity_poly.entity_id
_entity_poly.type
_entity_poly.pdbx_seq_one_letter_code
_entity_poly.pdbx_strand_id
1 'polypeptide(L)'
;MLRPHILLTTLVFALLGVYIAHFALEQRTALSPGTVTSGNTGASNGSSGSNSSGSNRRADNGDYGSRSNDNGYGGYGRNVPGEFDYYALVLSWSPTYCAGEGRDRDDDTQCNRRDGRRYSFVLHGLWPQYENGYPSNCRLPRRPFVPDPVISSMLDVMPSRGLVIHEYRTHGTCSGMDPAQYFATAHRLFDSINIPDRFRNPFESQVVSAADVEREFLRANPQFRPDMIAVVCGGPGASLREVRFCLSRDGKPRSCGQNETRRKLCTANQVFIPPARSATDSQPSGQRSGSANGSPAGTDRSSPLPGPRMDYDYGRHAQ
;
A
#
# COMPACT_ATOMS: atom_id res chain seq x y z
N MET A 1 60.77 10.64 36.95
CA MET A 1 60.52 9.97 35.65
C MET A 1 59.02 9.76 35.51
N LEU A 2 58.31 10.68 34.86
CA LEU A 2 56.87 10.51 34.60
C LEU A 2 56.68 9.43 33.54
N ARG A 3 55.74 8.50 33.78
CA ARG A 3 55.46 7.37 32.90
C ARG A 3 54.97 7.87 31.52
N PRO A 4 55.50 7.34 30.41
CA PRO A 4 55.21 7.82 29.04
C PRO A 4 53.71 7.76 28.67
N HIS A 5 52.92 6.94 29.35
CA HIS A 5 51.48 6.85 29.14
C HIS A 5 50.69 8.09 29.62
N ILE A 6 51.18 8.81 30.63
CA ILE A 6 50.48 9.99 31.17
C ILE A 6 50.59 11.16 30.18
N LEU A 7 51.76 11.32 29.56
CA LEU A 7 52.01 12.33 28.53
C LEU A 7 51.13 12.13 27.29
N LEU A 8 50.93 10.88 26.87
CA LEU A 8 50.08 10.58 25.71
C LEU A 8 48.61 10.91 26.00
N THR A 9 48.11 10.55 27.20
CA THR A 9 46.72 10.86 27.58
C THR A 9 46.47 12.35 27.68
N THR A 10 47.38 13.14 28.26
CA THR A 10 47.20 14.59 28.36
C THR A 10 47.19 15.26 27.00
N LEU A 11 47.96 14.74 26.04
CA LEU A 11 48.04 15.29 24.68
C LEU A 11 46.76 15.01 23.88
N VAL A 12 46.16 13.83 24.05
CA VAL A 12 44.87 13.49 23.43
C VAL A 12 43.73 14.35 23.98
N PHE A 13 43.66 14.55 25.30
CA PHE A 13 42.63 15.42 25.90
C PHE A 13 42.79 16.89 25.51
N ALA A 14 44.04 17.39 25.37
CA ALA A 14 44.29 18.74 24.88
C ALA A 14 43.83 18.94 23.43
N LEU A 15 44.09 17.95 22.55
CA LEU A 15 43.65 18.01 21.15
C LEU A 15 42.12 17.92 21.01
N LEU A 16 41.45 17.10 21.82
CA LEU A 16 39.99 17.03 21.88
C LEU A 16 39.37 18.34 22.38
N GLY A 17 39.98 19.00 23.37
CA GLY A 17 39.54 20.29 23.87
C GLY A 17 39.63 21.40 22.82
N VAL A 18 40.72 21.45 22.05
CA VAL A 18 40.90 22.41 20.94
C VAL A 18 39.89 22.16 19.82
N TYR A 19 39.61 20.89 19.47
CA TYR A 19 38.62 20.54 18.45
C TYR A 19 37.20 20.97 18.83
N ILE A 20 36.79 20.76 20.10
CA ILE A 20 35.47 21.17 20.59
C ILE A 20 35.33 22.70 20.64
N ALA A 21 36.39 23.43 21.02
CA ALA A 21 36.39 24.88 21.01
C ALA A 21 36.27 25.46 19.59
N HIS A 22 36.91 24.82 18.60
CA HIS A 22 36.82 25.23 17.20
C HIS A 22 35.39 25.02 16.64
N PHE A 23 34.74 23.91 16.97
CA PHE A 23 33.37 23.61 16.53
C PHE A 23 32.32 24.56 17.15
N ALA A 24 32.56 25.05 18.36
CA ALA A 24 31.65 25.97 19.05
C ALA A 24 31.73 27.42 18.54
N LEU A 25 32.85 27.85 17.96
CA LEU A 25 32.96 29.17 17.31
C LEU A 25 32.26 29.22 15.95
N GLU A 26 32.15 28.08 15.26
CA GLU A 26 31.61 27.99 13.90
C GLU A 26 30.07 28.06 13.86
N GLN A 27 29.38 27.82 14.98
CA GLN A 27 27.92 27.96 15.09
C GLN A 27 27.43 29.38 15.41
N ARG A 28 28.33 30.35 15.67
CA ARG A 28 27.94 31.72 16.05
C ARG A 28 27.78 32.69 14.88
N THR A 29 27.97 32.28 13.63
CA THR A 29 27.93 33.16 12.45
C THR A 29 26.63 33.10 11.63
N ALA A 30 25.59 32.41 12.10
CA ALA A 30 24.33 32.26 11.36
C ALA A 30 23.11 32.91 12.05
N LEU A 31 23.22 34.13 12.57
CA LEU A 31 22.07 34.97 12.92
C LEU A 31 22.40 36.44 12.66
N SER A 32 21.88 36.98 11.55
CA SER A 32 21.86 38.42 11.29
C SER A 32 20.41 38.86 11.04
N PRO A 33 19.90 39.90 11.71
CA PRO A 33 18.52 40.36 11.57
C PRO A 33 18.38 41.34 10.40
N GLY A 34 17.48 41.03 9.47
CA GLY A 34 17.11 41.90 8.35
C GLY A 34 16.17 43.02 8.79
N THR A 35 16.55 44.23 8.41
CA THR A 35 16.00 45.55 8.70
C THR A 35 14.53 45.74 8.30
N VAL A 36 13.73 46.31 9.22
CA VAL A 36 12.39 46.83 8.96
C VAL A 36 12.49 48.30 8.56
N THR A 37 12.01 48.65 7.37
CA THR A 37 11.81 50.03 6.93
C THR A 37 10.31 50.33 6.87
N SER A 38 9.92 51.47 7.45
CA SER A 38 8.56 51.97 7.55
C SER A 38 8.29 53.10 6.55
N GLY A 39 7.04 53.24 6.11
CA GLY A 39 6.47 54.36 5.34
C GLY A 39 5.91 53.92 3.97
N ASN A 40 4.72 54.29 3.52
CA ASN A 40 3.69 55.20 4.04
C ASN A 40 2.35 54.98 3.27
N THR A 41 1.23 55.33 3.93
CA THR A 41 -0.07 55.82 3.39
C THR A 41 -0.88 55.07 2.33
N GLY A 42 -2.15 54.79 2.66
CA GLY A 42 -3.22 54.53 1.69
C GLY A 42 -4.50 54.05 2.36
N ALA A 43 -5.36 54.98 2.78
CA ALA A 43 -6.65 54.73 3.42
C ALA A 43 -7.73 54.24 2.43
N SER A 44 -8.67 53.39 2.90
CA SER A 44 -10.12 53.59 2.72
C SER A 44 -10.99 52.42 3.24
N ASN A 45 -11.82 52.74 4.23
CA ASN A 45 -13.24 52.36 4.43
C ASN A 45 -13.78 50.95 4.16
N GLY A 46 -14.51 50.43 5.16
CA GLY A 46 -15.96 50.24 4.98
C GLY A 46 -16.54 48.86 5.29
N SER A 47 -17.13 48.74 6.49
CA SER A 47 -18.45 48.13 6.83
C SER A 47 -18.84 46.74 6.30
N SER A 48 -19.06 45.75 7.18
CA SER A 48 -20.32 45.44 7.91
C SER A 48 -21.25 44.49 7.14
N GLY A 49 -21.78 43.47 7.81
CA GLY A 49 -22.99 42.78 7.34
C GLY A 49 -23.18 41.34 7.81
N SER A 50 -24.07 41.16 8.79
CA SER A 50 -24.39 39.93 9.53
C SER A 50 -25.49 39.06 8.91
N ASN A 51 -25.70 37.89 9.54
CA ASN A 51 -26.92 37.04 9.57
C ASN A 51 -27.17 36.15 8.33
N SER A 52 -27.70 34.92 8.41
CA SER A 52 -28.71 34.38 9.34
C SER A 52 -28.88 32.86 9.16
N SER A 53 -29.28 32.20 10.25
CA SER A 53 -30.36 31.19 10.37
C SER A 53 -30.25 29.81 9.73
N GLY A 54 -30.37 28.78 10.57
CA GLY A 54 -30.74 27.42 10.17
C GLY A 54 -32.26 27.20 10.10
N SER A 55 -32.68 26.20 9.33
CA SER A 55 -33.92 25.43 9.56
C SER A 55 -33.93 24.10 8.77
N ASN A 56 -34.29 23.05 9.50
CA ASN A 56 -34.95 21.77 9.16
C ASN A 56 -34.88 21.07 7.78
N ARG A 57 -34.61 19.76 7.93
CA ARG A 57 -34.77 18.57 7.09
C ARG A 57 -36.00 18.53 6.16
N ARG A 58 -35.78 18.07 4.92
CA ARG A 58 -36.64 17.15 4.15
C ARG A 58 -35.75 16.28 3.24
N ALA A 59 -36.07 15.00 3.18
CA ALA A 59 -35.37 13.98 2.42
C ALA A 59 -35.77 14.07 0.95
N ASP A 60 -34.79 14.22 0.06
CA ASP A 60 -34.95 14.01 -1.37
C ASP A 60 -33.71 13.28 -1.92
N ASN A 61 -33.97 12.21 -2.67
CA ASN A 61 -33.02 11.34 -3.34
C ASN A 61 -32.08 12.15 -4.25
N GLY A 62 -30.80 12.21 -3.87
CA GLY A 62 -29.76 12.91 -4.60
C GLY A 62 -28.86 11.96 -5.39
N ASP A 63 -28.98 12.06 -6.72
CA ASP A 63 -27.88 12.01 -7.69
C ASP A 63 -26.51 12.31 -7.08
N TYR A 64 -25.71 11.27 -6.80
CA TYR A 64 -24.32 11.46 -6.34
C TYR A 64 -23.41 11.58 -7.55
N GLY A 65 -23.34 12.81 -8.05
CA GLY A 65 -22.23 13.32 -8.82
C GLY A 65 -20.91 12.94 -8.14
N SER A 66 -20.11 12.16 -8.87
CA SER A 66 -18.75 11.79 -8.54
C SER A 66 -17.93 13.05 -8.29
N ARG A 67 -17.75 13.43 -7.03
CA ARG A 67 -16.72 14.39 -6.63
C ARG A 67 -15.38 13.68 -6.74
N SER A 68 -14.80 13.74 -7.93
CA SER A 68 -13.40 13.41 -8.19
C SER A 68 -12.55 14.33 -7.30
N ASN A 69 -12.03 13.80 -6.20
CA ASN A 69 -10.93 14.44 -5.50
C ASN A 69 -9.68 14.25 -6.38
N ASP A 70 -9.52 15.16 -7.34
CA ASP A 70 -8.31 15.35 -8.14
C ASP A 70 -7.18 15.89 -7.24
N ASN A 71 -6.68 15.05 -6.33
CA ASN A 71 -5.41 15.31 -5.64
C ASN A 71 -4.24 14.69 -6.41
N GLY A 72 -4.22 14.93 -7.73
CA GLY A 72 -3.06 14.75 -8.58
C GLY A 72 -2.07 15.88 -8.29
N TYR A 73 -1.08 15.61 -7.44
CA TYR A 73 0.06 16.50 -7.28
C TYR A 73 0.68 16.77 -8.66
N GLY A 74 0.74 18.05 -9.02
CA GLY A 74 0.86 18.51 -10.40
C GLY A 74 2.20 18.22 -11.10
N GLY A 75 2.11 18.18 -12.42
CA GLY A 75 3.26 18.28 -13.33
C GLY A 75 3.22 17.28 -14.48
N TYR A 76 2.63 17.70 -15.60
CA TYR A 76 2.90 17.20 -16.96
C TYR A 76 2.65 15.71 -17.26
N GLY A 77 1.39 15.34 -17.42
CA GLY A 77 1.01 14.11 -18.12
C GLY A 77 -0.38 14.24 -18.67
N ARG A 78 -0.54 14.32 -20.00
CA ARG A 78 -1.86 14.24 -20.61
C ARG A 78 -2.38 12.84 -20.28
N ASN A 79 -3.60 12.69 -19.75
CA ASN A 79 -4.22 11.38 -19.54
C ASN A 79 -4.54 10.73 -20.90
N VAL A 80 -3.49 10.35 -21.63
CA VAL A 80 -3.49 9.88 -23.01
C VAL A 80 -3.20 8.39 -22.99
N PRO A 81 -4.09 7.57 -23.58
CA PRO A 81 -3.84 6.14 -23.72
C PRO A 81 -2.50 5.86 -24.41
N GLY A 82 -1.68 5.01 -23.81
CA GLY A 82 -0.39 4.55 -24.38
C GLY A 82 0.81 5.45 -24.08
N GLU A 83 0.59 6.64 -23.51
CA GLU A 83 1.66 7.55 -23.09
C GLU A 83 1.97 7.37 -21.60
N PHE A 84 2.99 6.56 -21.31
CA PHE A 84 3.51 6.30 -19.95
C PHE A 84 4.90 5.66 -20.04
N ASP A 85 5.63 5.63 -18.93
CA ASP A 85 7.04 5.23 -18.87
C ASP A 85 7.23 3.77 -18.44
N TYR A 86 6.41 3.29 -17.50
CA TYR A 86 6.51 1.94 -16.95
C TYR A 86 5.19 1.46 -16.31
N TYR A 87 5.15 0.20 -15.92
CA TYR A 87 4.07 -0.38 -15.13
C TYR A 87 4.48 -0.58 -13.68
N ALA A 88 3.59 -0.26 -12.75
CA ALA A 88 3.61 -0.84 -11.40
C ALA A 88 2.60 -2.01 -11.37
N LEU A 89 3.10 -3.23 -11.17
CA LEU A 89 2.28 -4.40 -10.87
C LEU A 89 2.03 -4.43 -9.37
N VAL A 90 0.77 -4.33 -8.95
CA VAL A 90 0.39 -4.13 -7.55
C VAL A 90 -0.24 -5.40 -7.00
N LEU A 91 0.40 -6.00 -6.01
CA LEU A 91 -0.10 -7.18 -5.30
C LEU A 91 -0.63 -6.72 -3.94
N SER A 92 -1.92 -6.91 -3.69
CA SER A 92 -2.56 -6.53 -2.42
C SER A 92 -2.58 -7.71 -1.44
N TRP A 93 -2.29 -7.43 -0.17
CA TRP A 93 -2.45 -8.36 0.93
C TRP A 93 -3.92 -8.42 1.36
N SER A 94 -4.66 -9.39 0.82
CA SER A 94 -6.09 -9.56 1.01
C SER A 94 -6.52 -9.57 2.49
N PRO A 95 -5.82 -10.23 3.44
CA PRO A 95 -6.25 -10.26 4.83
C PRO A 95 -6.29 -8.87 5.50
N THR A 96 -5.40 -7.98 5.10
CA THR A 96 -5.40 -6.60 5.58
C THR A 96 -6.56 -5.80 4.96
N TYR A 97 -6.81 -5.93 3.66
CA TYR A 97 -7.96 -5.33 2.99
C TYR A 97 -9.28 -5.78 3.64
N CYS A 98 -9.46 -7.09 3.85
CA CYS A 98 -10.64 -7.65 4.48
C CYS A 98 -10.79 -7.30 5.96
N ALA A 99 -9.73 -6.83 6.64
CA ALA A 99 -9.81 -6.32 8.01
C ALA A 99 -10.39 -4.90 8.08
N GLY A 100 -10.22 -4.11 7.01
CA GLY A 100 -10.66 -2.73 6.92
C GLY A 100 -11.64 -2.55 5.77
N GLU A 101 -11.13 -2.11 4.63
CA GLU A 101 -11.91 -1.63 3.50
C GLU A 101 -12.88 -2.68 2.93
N GLY A 102 -12.49 -3.96 2.89
CA GLY A 102 -13.35 -5.04 2.39
C GLY A 102 -14.55 -5.33 3.30
N ARG A 103 -14.39 -5.15 4.62
CA ARG A 103 -15.49 -5.25 5.58
C ARG A 103 -16.47 -4.09 5.41
N ASP A 104 -15.97 -2.89 5.17
CA ASP A 104 -16.81 -1.70 4.99
C ASP A 104 -17.57 -1.68 3.65
N ARG A 105 -17.10 -2.47 2.68
CA ARG A 105 -17.68 -2.57 1.32
C ARG A 105 -18.52 -3.83 1.08
N ASP A 106 -18.70 -4.67 2.10
CA ASP A 106 -19.37 -5.98 1.99
C ASP A 106 -18.82 -6.82 0.81
N ASP A 107 -17.49 -6.84 0.60
CA ASP A 107 -16.85 -7.64 -0.46
C ASP A 107 -16.78 -9.12 -0.06
N ASP A 108 -17.95 -9.77 -0.07
CA ASP A 108 -18.08 -11.18 0.28
C ASP A 108 -17.32 -12.09 -0.68
N THR A 109 -17.13 -11.66 -1.93
CA THR A 109 -16.42 -12.44 -2.95
C THR A 109 -14.94 -12.62 -2.65
N GLN A 110 -14.29 -11.64 -2.02
CA GLN A 110 -12.90 -11.75 -1.56
C GLN A 110 -12.80 -12.15 -0.09
N CYS A 111 -13.66 -11.60 0.77
CA CYS A 111 -13.49 -11.65 2.22
C CYS A 111 -14.33 -12.72 2.93
N ASN A 112 -15.48 -13.11 2.38
CA ASN A 112 -16.44 -14.02 3.02
C ASN A 112 -16.83 -15.22 2.12
N ARG A 113 -15.84 -15.83 1.47
CA ARG A 113 -16.01 -17.01 0.61
C ARG A 113 -16.42 -18.30 1.32
N ARG A 114 -17.59 -18.81 0.98
CA ARG A 114 -18.16 -20.05 1.52
C ARG A 114 -17.45 -21.35 1.08
N ASP A 115 -16.61 -21.29 0.06
CA ASP A 115 -15.85 -22.46 -0.45
C ASP A 115 -14.55 -22.73 0.33
N GLY A 116 -14.27 -21.93 1.37
CA GLY A 116 -13.09 -22.09 2.22
C GLY A 116 -11.78 -21.61 1.59
N ARG A 117 -11.79 -21.08 0.36
CA ARG A 117 -10.59 -20.53 -0.29
C ARG A 117 -10.09 -19.31 0.47
N ARG A 118 -8.78 -19.28 0.72
CA ARG A 118 -8.07 -18.19 1.39
C ARG A 118 -7.29 -17.40 0.38
N TYR A 119 -7.41 -16.08 0.41
CA TYR A 119 -6.56 -15.20 -0.38
C TYR A 119 -5.48 -14.60 0.52
N SER A 120 -4.23 -14.73 0.07
CA SER A 120 -3.09 -14.03 0.65
C SER A 120 -2.78 -12.82 -0.23
N PHE A 121 -1.80 -12.91 -1.13
CA PHE A 121 -1.61 -11.90 -2.17
C PHE A 121 -2.56 -12.15 -3.36
N VAL A 122 -3.22 -11.08 -3.77
CA VAL A 122 -4.09 -11.00 -4.96
C VAL A 122 -3.57 -9.89 -5.87
N LEU A 123 -3.87 -9.98 -7.15
CA LEU A 123 -3.60 -8.89 -8.08
C LEU A 123 -4.56 -7.74 -7.76
N HIS A 124 -4.01 -6.59 -7.39
CA HIS A 124 -4.77 -5.34 -7.28
C HIS A 124 -4.92 -4.72 -8.67
N GLY A 125 -3.82 -4.58 -9.41
CA GLY A 125 -3.87 -4.01 -10.74
C GLY A 125 -2.51 -3.88 -11.41
N LEU A 126 -2.55 -3.49 -12.68
CA LEU A 126 -1.38 -3.16 -13.50
C LEU A 126 -1.46 -1.69 -13.89
N TRP A 127 -0.66 -0.85 -13.26
CA TRP A 127 -0.83 0.61 -13.35
C TRP A 127 0.22 1.23 -14.26
N PRO A 128 -0.16 1.84 -15.38
CA PRO A 128 0.72 2.76 -16.11
C PRO A 128 1.22 3.87 -15.17
N GLN A 129 2.50 4.17 -15.22
CA GLN A 129 3.18 5.16 -14.39
C GLN A 129 4.05 6.07 -15.27
N TYR A 130 4.17 7.33 -14.87
CA TYR A 130 5.27 8.18 -15.30
C TYR A 130 6.43 8.07 -14.33
N GLU A 131 7.63 8.51 -14.72
CA GLU A 131 8.76 8.66 -13.79
C GLU A 131 8.39 9.52 -12.57
N ASN A 132 7.47 10.48 -12.75
CA ASN A 132 6.85 11.24 -11.67
C ASN A 132 5.36 11.42 -11.93
N GLY A 133 4.50 10.93 -11.04
CA GLY A 133 3.04 10.88 -11.25
C GLY A 133 2.60 9.71 -12.13
N TYR A 134 1.30 9.64 -12.44
CA TYR A 134 0.73 8.57 -13.24
C TYR A 134 -0.48 9.08 -14.02
N PRO A 135 -0.74 8.54 -15.23
CA PRO A 135 -1.99 8.81 -15.92
C PRO A 135 -3.14 8.05 -15.24
N SER A 136 -4.34 8.64 -15.26
CA SER A 136 -5.55 7.95 -14.81
C SER A 136 -6.77 8.37 -15.61
N ASN A 137 -7.78 7.50 -15.67
CA ASN A 137 -9.07 7.76 -16.32
C ASN A 137 -8.90 8.30 -17.76
N CYS A 138 -8.00 7.69 -18.53
CA CYS A 138 -7.68 8.17 -19.87
C CYS A 138 -8.89 8.10 -20.79
N ARG A 139 -9.11 9.16 -21.58
CA ARG A 139 -10.31 9.30 -22.40
C ARG A 139 -10.25 8.35 -23.58
N LEU A 140 -11.30 7.53 -23.73
CA LEU A 140 -11.51 6.66 -24.89
C LEU A 140 -12.66 7.20 -25.76
N PRO A 141 -12.70 6.88 -27.08
CA PRO A 141 -13.80 7.28 -27.95
C PRO A 141 -15.18 6.75 -27.53
N ARG A 142 -15.20 5.63 -26.80
CA ARG A 142 -16.41 5.03 -26.23
C ARG A 142 -16.23 4.85 -24.73
N ARG A 143 -17.35 4.79 -24.01
CA ARG A 143 -17.34 4.50 -22.58
C ARG A 143 -16.59 3.17 -22.34
N PRO A 144 -15.60 3.13 -21.43
CA PRO A 144 -14.89 1.91 -21.09
C PRO A 144 -15.87 0.82 -20.61
N PHE A 145 -15.73 -0.38 -21.16
CA PHE A 145 -16.53 -1.54 -20.82
C PHE A 145 -15.62 -2.77 -20.76
N VAL A 146 -15.80 -3.61 -19.74
CA VAL A 146 -15.09 -4.88 -19.59
C VAL A 146 -16.09 -6.02 -19.81
N PRO A 147 -15.91 -6.86 -20.84
CA PRO A 147 -16.81 -7.99 -21.09
C PRO A 147 -16.82 -9.00 -19.94
N ASP A 148 -17.98 -9.62 -19.69
CA ASP A 148 -18.12 -10.64 -18.64
C ASP A 148 -17.12 -11.79 -18.73
N PRO A 149 -16.78 -12.34 -19.91
CA PRO A 149 -15.75 -13.37 -20.02
C PRO A 149 -14.37 -12.92 -19.52
N VAL A 150 -14.01 -11.65 -19.76
CA VAL A 150 -12.75 -11.07 -19.29
C VAL A 150 -12.78 -10.84 -17.77
N ILE A 151 -13.95 -10.48 -17.22
CA ILE A 151 -14.11 -10.38 -15.77
C ILE A 151 -13.94 -11.76 -15.14
N SER A 152 -14.64 -12.76 -15.64
CA SER A 152 -14.59 -14.13 -15.12
C SER A 152 -13.20 -14.74 -15.16
N SER A 153 -12.40 -14.44 -16.19
CA SER A 153 -11.02 -14.95 -16.32
C SER A 153 -10.05 -14.36 -15.31
N MET A 154 -10.43 -13.31 -14.57
CA MET A 154 -9.58 -12.66 -13.57
C MET A 154 -9.95 -13.01 -12.14
N LEU A 155 -11.10 -13.65 -11.88
CA LEU A 155 -11.62 -13.84 -10.51
C LEU A 155 -10.80 -14.83 -9.66
N ASP A 156 -9.87 -15.56 -10.27
CA ASP A 156 -8.89 -16.41 -9.63
C ASP A 156 -7.78 -15.63 -8.92
N VAL A 157 -7.36 -14.48 -9.48
CA VAL A 157 -6.29 -13.61 -8.94
C VAL A 157 -6.77 -12.21 -8.53
N MET A 158 -7.91 -11.75 -9.03
CA MET A 158 -8.60 -10.49 -8.69
C MET A 158 -10.04 -10.81 -8.24
N PRO A 159 -10.25 -11.22 -6.98
CA PRO A 159 -11.49 -11.87 -6.55
C PRO A 159 -12.66 -10.91 -6.28
N SER A 160 -12.81 -9.87 -7.10
CA SER A 160 -13.88 -8.89 -7.02
C SER A 160 -14.20 -8.34 -8.42
N ARG A 161 -15.42 -8.57 -8.89
CA ARG A 161 -15.90 -8.04 -10.18
C ARG A 161 -15.81 -6.51 -10.22
N GLY A 162 -16.15 -5.86 -9.12
CA GLY A 162 -16.08 -4.40 -8.99
C GLY A 162 -14.65 -3.89 -9.14
N LEU A 163 -13.68 -4.61 -8.56
CA LEU A 163 -12.26 -4.30 -8.71
C LEU A 163 -11.83 -4.39 -10.18
N VAL A 164 -12.11 -5.49 -10.88
CA VAL A 164 -11.75 -5.64 -12.30
C VAL A 164 -12.29 -4.48 -13.14
N ILE A 165 -13.55 -4.09 -12.96
CA ILE A 165 -14.14 -2.96 -13.69
C ILE A 165 -13.45 -1.63 -13.33
N HIS A 166 -13.19 -1.41 -12.04
CA HIS A 166 -12.52 -0.20 -11.56
C HIS A 166 -11.12 -0.06 -12.15
N GLU A 167 -10.32 -1.11 -12.08
CA GLU A 167 -8.92 -1.13 -12.50
C GLU A 167 -8.77 -0.86 -13.99
N TYR A 168 -9.64 -1.45 -14.82
CA TYR A 168 -9.62 -1.13 -16.23
C TYR A 168 -10.00 0.34 -16.48
N ARG A 169 -11.06 0.83 -15.84
CA ARG A 169 -11.52 2.21 -16.04
C ARG A 169 -10.47 3.23 -15.63
N THR A 170 -9.87 3.06 -14.46
CA THR A 170 -8.91 4.01 -13.87
C THR A 170 -7.53 3.89 -14.51
N HIS A 171 -7.02 2.67 -14.70
CA HIS A 171 -5.63 2.41 -15.09
C HIS A 171 -5.52 1.74 -16.47
N GLY A 172 -6.36 0.74 -16.76
CA GLY A 172 -6.34 0.02 -18.02
C GLY A 172 -6.55 0.92 -19.25
N THR A 173 -7.45 1.89 -19.18
CA THR A 173 -7.69 2.88 -20.25
C THR A 173 -6.43 3.67 -20.64
N CYS A 174 -5.49 3.84 -19.72
CA CYS A 174 -4.24 4.56 -19.95
C CYS A 174 -3.14 3.70 -20.58
N SER A 175 -3.30 2.38 -20.59
CA SER A 175 -2.31 1.47 -21.18
C SER A 175 -2.31 1.49 -22.71
N GLY A 176 -3.40 1.96 -23.33
CA GLY A 176 -3.62 1.85 -24.78
C GLY A 176 -4.10 0.47 -25.25
N MET A 177 -4.24 -0.50 -24.33
CA MET A 177 -4.77 -1.83 -24.61
C MET A 177 -6.29 -1.88 -24.47
N ASP A 178 -6.92 -2.78 -25.21
CA ASP A 178 -8.30 -3.20 -24.92
C ASP A 178 -8.37 -4.00 -23.61
N PRO A 179 -9.58 -4.25 -23.04
CA PRO A 179 -9.69 -4.95 -21.76
C PRO A 179 -9.09 -6.35 -21.77
N ALA A 180 -9.28 -7.11 -22.85
CA ALA A 180 -8.79 -8.49 -22.91
C ALA A 180 -7.26 -8.54 -22.92
N GLN A 181 -6.63 -7.67 -23.72
CA GLN A 181 -5.17 -7.54 -23.78
C GLN A 181 -4.57 -7.04 -22.47
N TYR A 182 -5.21 -6.03 -21.85
CA TYR A 182 -4.78 -5.47 -20.56
C TYR A 182 -4.78 -6.53 -19.46
N PHE A 183 -5.88 -7.26 -19.30
CA PHE A 183 -6.01 -8.27 -18.24
C PHE A 183 -5.18 -9.52 -18.51
N ALA A 184 -5.05 -9.97 -19.77
CA ALA A 184 -4.12 -11.04 -20.11
C ALA A 184 -2.66 -10.68 -19.80
N THR A 185 -2.29 -9.40 -20.00
CA THR A 185 -0.97 -8.89 -19.61
C THR A 185 -0.80 -8.83 -18.10
N ALA A 186 -1.78 -8.28 -17.39
CA ALA A 186 -1.73 -8.18 -15.92
C ALA A 186 -1.65 -9.55 -15.25
N HIS A 187 -2.45 -10.52 -15.72
CA HIS A 187 -2.45 -11.90 -15.22
C HIS A 187 -1.10 -12.59 -15.47
N ARG A 188 -0.59 -12.55 -16.72
CA ARG A 188 0.74 -13.10 -17.05
C ARG A 188 1.88 -12.51 -16.19
N LEU A 189 1.84 -11.20 -15.95
CA LEU A 189 2.86 -10.55 -15.12
C LEU A 189 2.72 -10.95 -13.65
N PHE A 190 1.50 -11.09 -13.14
CA PHE A 190 1.26 -11.62 -11.80
C PHE A 190 1.80 -13.06 -11.65
N ASP A 191 1.53 -13.94 -12.61
CA ASP A 191 2.03 -15.32 -12.60
C ASP A 191 3.56 -15.42 -12.68
N SER A 192 4.23 -14.39 -13.19
CA SER A 192 5.70 -14.32 -13.23
C SER A 192 6.34 -13.97 -11.89
N ILE A 193 5.55 -13.56 -10.89
CA ILE A 193 6.04 -13.22 -9.55
C ILE A 193 5.90 -14.42 -8.61
N ASN A 194 7.04 -14.92 -8.12
CA ASN A 194 7.08 -15.93 -7.08
C ASN A 194 6.75 -15.30 -5.72
N ILE A 195 5.61 -15.68 -5.14
CA ILE A 195 5.26 -15.28 -3.77
C ILE A 195 6.03 -16.17 -2.78
N PRO A 196 6.81 -15.59 -1.82
CA PRO A 196 7.56 -16.36 -0.83
C PRO A 196 6.66 -17.27 0.00
N ASP A 197 7.11 -18.49 0.31
CA ASP A 197 6.30 -19.53 0.98
C ASP A 197 5.64 -19.04 2.27
N ARG A 198 6.36 -18.25 3.07
CA ARG A 198 5.85 -17.65 4.32
C ARG A 198 4.65 -16.72 4.15
N PHE A 199 4.38 -16.27 2.93
CA PHE A 199 3.27 -15.38 2.59
C PHE A 199 2.20 -16.07 1.73
N ARG A 200 2.42 -17.29 1.24
CA ARG A 200 1.44 -18.00 0.39
C ARG A 200 0.14 -18.33 1.15
N ASN A 201 0.25 -18.86 2.36
CA ASN A 201 -0.90 -19.20 3.19
C ASN A 201 -0.54 -19.21 4.69
N PRO A 202 -0.15 -18.06 5.28
CA PRO A 202 0.20 -18.00 6.69
C PRO A 202 -1.05 -18.17 7.56
N PHE A 203 -1.01 -19.12 8.50
CA PHE A 203 -2.09 -19.36 9.46
C PHE A 203 -1.97 -18.50 10.73
N GLU A 204 -0.78 -17.94 10.99
CA GLU A 204 -0.50 -17.09 12.14
C GLU A 204 -0.13 -15.66 11.70
N SER A 205 -0.45 -14.69 12.56
CA SER A 205 0.00 -13.32 12.36
C SER A 205 1.51 -13.20 12.55
N GLN A 206 2.13 -12.33 11.78
CA GLN A 206 3.57 -12.08 11.84
C GLN A 206 3.84 -10.60 12.09
N VAL A 207 4.97 -10.29 12.73
CA VAL A 207 5.51 -8.94 12.83
C VAL A 207 6.94 -8.98 12.30
N VAL A 208 7.19 -8.25 11.22
CA VAL A 208 8.49 -8.21 10.53
C VAL A 208 8.84 -6.79 10.12
N SER A 209 10.09 -6.50 9.76
CA SER A 209 10.40 -5.20 9.16
C SER A 209 9.95 -5.13 7.69
N ALA A 210 9.69 -3.93 7.17
CA ALA A 210 9.42 -3.73 5.74
C ALA A 210 10.58 -4.23 4.86
N ALA A 211 11.82 -4.03 5.31
CA ALA A 211 13.02 -4.52 4.66
C ALA A 211 13.09 -6.06 4.66
N ASP A 212 12.52 -6.75 5.66
CA ASP A 212 12.47 -8.21 5.66
C ASP A 212 11.49 -8.72 4.61
N VAL A 213 10.31 -8.09 4.49
CA VAL A 213 9.34 -8.40 3.43
C VAL A 213 9.99 -8.24 2.06
N GLU A 214 10.66 -7.11 1.83
CA GLU A 214 11.39 -6.84 0.59
C GLU A 214 12.45 -7.91 0.30
N ARG A 215 13.30 -8.24 1.28
CA ARG A 215 14.35 -9.27 1.10
C ARG A 215 13.79 -10.66 0.79
N GLU A 216 12.66 -11.05 1.37
CA GLU A 216 12.01 -12.33 1.08
C GLU A 216 11.51 -12.38 -0.37
N PHE A 217 10.89 -11.30 -0.86
CA PHE A 217 10.45 -11.21 -2.25
C PHE A 217 11.62 -11.19 -3.23
N LEU A 218 12.69 -10.46 -2.93
CA LEU A 218 13.91 -10.44 -3.76
C LEU A 218 14.59 -11.82 -3.79
N ARG A 219 14.57 -12.57 -2.68
CA ARG A 219 15.10 -13.94 -2.65
C ARG A 219 14.30 -14.88 -3.54
N ALA A 220 12.97 -14.75 -3.54
CA ALA A 220 12.08 -15.55 -4.40
C ALA A 220 12.12 -15.12 -5.88
N ASN A 221 12.55 -13.88 -6.17
CA ASN A 221 12.55 -13.28 -7.50
C ASN A 221 13.90 -12.60 -7.80
N PRO A 222 14.96 -13.38 -8.06
CA PRO A 222 16.33 -12.87 -8.20
C PRO A 222 16.55 -11.95 -9.42
N GLN A 223 15.58 -11.89 -10.35
CA GLN A 223 15.58 -10.95 -11.47
C GLN A 223 15.28 -9.50 -11.06
N PHE A 224 14.81 -9.24 -9.84
CA PHE A 224 14.55 -7.89 -9.33
C PHE A 224 15.67 -7.40 -8.41
N ARG A 225 15.83 -6.07 -8.38
CA ARG A 225 16.70 -5.34 -7.46
C ARG A 225 15.89 -4.54 -6.44
N PRO A 226 16.47 -4.10 -5.31
CA PRO A 226 15.78 -3.31 -4.29
C PRO A 226 15.04 -2.06 -4.79
N ASP A 227 15.59 -1.39 -5.79
CA ASP A 227 14.99 -0.21 -6.43
C ASP A 227 13.88 -0.53 -7.44
N MET A 228 13.52 -1.81 -7.61
CA MET A 228 12.49 -2.29 -8.55
C MET A 228 11.23 -2.82 -7.83
N ILE A 229 11.23 -2.78 -6.50
CA ILE A 229 10.16 -3.27 -5.64
C ILE A 229 9.80 -2.19 -4.60
N ALA A 230 8.53 -2.10 -4.23
CA ALA A 230 8.09 -1.24 -3.14
C ALA A 230 7.15 -1.99 -2.20
N VAL A 231 7.36 -1.81 -0.89
CA VAL A 231 6.49 -2.35 0.16
C VAL A 231 5.60 -1.22 0.68
N VAL A 232 4.30 -1.45 0.72
CA VAL A 232 3.30 -0.50 1.20
C VAL A 232 2.69 -1.01 2.50
N CYS A 233 2.65 -0.17 3.53
CA CYS A 233 2.00 -0.49 4.79
C CYS A 233 1.15 0.68 5.29
N GLY A 234 0.15 0.38 6.12
CA GLY A 234 -0.74 1.41 6.64
C GLY A 234 -1.84 0.88 7.56
N GLY A 235 -2.56 1.80 8.17
CA GLY A 235 -3.62 1.52 9.13
C GLY A 235 -3.08 0.97 10.46
N PRO A 236 -3.92 0.26 11.25
CA PRO A 236 -3.54 -0.27 12.56
C PRO A 236 -2.28 -1.15 12.49
N GLY A 237 -1.36 -0.97 13.43
CA GLY A 237 -0.12 -1.77 13.53
C GLY A 237 0.81 -1.64 12.32
N ALA A 238 0.67 -0.59 11.49
CA ALA A 238 1.37 -0.46 10.22
C ALA A 238 1.24 -1.74 9.37
N SER A 239 0.01 -2.25 9.25
CA SER A 239 -0.25 -3.52 8.57
C SER A 239 0.22 -3.52 7.12
N LEU A 240 0.76 -4.64 6.64
CA LEU A 240 1.14 -4.85 5.24
C LEU A 240 -0.09 -4.68 4.34
N ARG A 241 0.02 -3.81 3.34
CA ARG A 241 -1.07 -3.52 2.39
C ARG A 241 -0.75 -4.10 1.02
N GLU A 242 0.44 -3.81 0.50
CA GLU A 242 0.79 -4.17 -0.87
C GLU A 242 2.29 -4.43 -1.01
N VAL A 243 2.63 -5.18 -2.03
CA VAL A 243 3.98 -5.24 -2.61
C VAL A 243 3.84 -4.93 -4.09
N ARG A 244 4.68 -4.02 -4.58
CA ARG A 244 4.62 -3.51 -5.95
C ARG A 244 5.90 -3.80 -6.68
N PHE A 245 5.79 -4.18 -7.95
CA PHE A 245 6.93 -4.45 -8.83
C PHE A 245 6.92 -3.49 -10.00
N CYS A 246 8.05 -2.85 -10.27
CA CYS A 246 8.19 -1.93 -11.39
C CYS A 246 8.73 -2.66 -12.62
N LEU A 247 7.99 -2.54 -13.71
CA LEU A 247 8.20 -3.28 -14.94
C LEU A 247 8.20 -2.33 -16.14
N SER A 248 9.07 -2.54 -17.10
CA SER A 248 9.03 -1.83 -18.36
C SER A 248 7.74 -2.15 -19.12
N ARG A 249 7.45 -1.41 -20.19
CA ARG A 249 6.24 -1.64 -20.99
C ARG A 249 6.18 -3.03 -21.64
N ASP A 250 7.34 -3.64 -21.88
CA ASP A 250 7.49 -5.03 -22.35
C ASP A 250 7.55 -6.05 -21.20
N GLY A 251 7.35 -5.65 -19.95
CA GLY A 251 7.23 -6.54 -18.79
C GLY A 251 8.54 -6.98 -18.15
N LYS A 252 9.67 -6.32 -18.45
CA LYS A 252 10.97 -6.64 -17.83
C LYS A 252 11.16 -5.85 -16.53
N PRO A 253 11.85 -6.41 -15.51
CA PRO A 253 12.21 -5.67 -14.32
C PRO A 253 12.95 -4.36 -14.64
N ARG A 254 12.57 -3.27 -14.00
CA ARG A 254 13.27 -1.98 -14.07
C ARG A 254 13.16 -1.22 -12.77
N SER A 255 14.04 -0.23 -12.59
CA SER A 255 13.94 0.68 -11.45
C SER A 255 12.62 1.44 -11.46
N CYS A 256 12.06 1.57 -10.27
CA CYS A 256 10.85 2.31 -9.98
C CYS A 256 11.04 3.82 -10.12
N GLY A 257 9.98 4.52 -10.56
CA GLY A 257 9.93 5.97 -10.57
C GLY A 257 9.69 6.57 -9.17
N GLN A 258 9.53 7.89 -9.11
CA GLN A 258 9.41 8.63 -7.85
C GLN A 258 8.17 8.26 -7.03
N ASN A 259 7.07 7.83 -7.66
CA ASN A 259 5.86 7.46 -6.90
C ASN A 259 6.07 6.24 -6.02
N GLU A 260 6.83 5.27 -6.51
CA GLU A 260 7.09 3.99 -5.83
C GLU A 260 8.35 4.05 -4.95
N THR A 261 9.28 4.96 -5.25
CA THR A 261 10.52 5.15 -4.46
C THR A 261 10.41 6.22 -3.38
N ARG A 262 9.28 6.94 -3.28
CA ARG A 262 9.05 7.87 -2.18
C ARG A 262 9.22 7.11 -0.86
N ARG A 263 10.11 7.61 0.01
CA ARG A 263 10.44 7.10 1.35
C ARG A 263 9.25 7.09 2.36
N LYS A 264 8.02 6.93 1.89
CA LYS A 264 6.77 7.08 2.63
C LYS A 264 5.73 5.99 2.35
N LEU A 265 5.99 5.01 1.48
CA LEU A 265 5.04 3.92 1.24
C LEU A 265 4.96 2.95 2.42
N CYS A 266 6.09 2.70 3.09
CA CYS A 266 6.12 2.10 4.40
C CYS A 266 7.36 2.58 5.17
N THR A 267 7.17 3.40 6.21
CA THR A 267 8.26 3.90 7.06
C THR A 267 8.35 3.19 8.40
N ALA A 268 7.49 2.20 8.63
CA ALA A 268 7.42 1.50 9.89
C ALA A 268 8.60 0.54 10.05
N ASN A 269 9.22 0.56 11.23
CA ASN A 269 10.27 -0.41 11.59
C ASN A 269 9.72 -1.82 11.77
N GLN A 270 8.42 -1.93 12.07
CA GLN A 270 7.68 -3.17 12.21
C GLN A 270 6.37 -3.06 11.44
N VAL A 271 6.06 -4.11 10.69
CA VAL A 271 4.89 -4.27 9.83
C VAL A 271 4.13 -5.48 10.34
N PHE A 272 2.87 -5.26 10.69
CA PHE A 272 1.96 -6.35 11.05
C PHE A 272 1.45 -7.06 9.79
N ILE A 273 1.50 -8.39 9.77
CA ILE A 273 0.99 -9.21 8.67
C ILE A 273 -0.09 -10.11 9.25
N PRO A 274 -1.39 -9.79 9.04
CA PRO A 274 -2.47 -10.65 9.47
C PRO A 274 -2.45 -11.99 8.71
N PRO A 275 -2.91 -13.10 9.32
CA PRO A 275 -2.94 -14.40 8.68
C PRO A 275 -3.93 -14.45 7.51
N ALA A 276 -3.72 -15.38 6.58
CA ALA A 276 -4.66 -15.68 5.52
C ALA A 276 -5.97 -16.24 6.12
N ARG A 277 -7.07 -15.50 5.96
CA ARG A 277 -8.38 -15.90 6.50
C ARG A 277 -9.12 -16.79 5.50
N SER A 278 -9.76 -17.84 6.00
CA SER A 278 -10.95 -18.42 5.34
C SER A 278 -12.17 -17.74 5.94
N ALA A 279 -13.21 -17.54 5.13
CA ALA A 279 -14.47 -16.88 5.50
C ALA A 279 -15.20 -17.43 6.74
N THR A 280 -14.77 -18.56 7.26
CA THR A 280 -15.43 -19.28 8.34
C THR A 280 -15.00 -18.87 9.74
N ASP A 281 -13.96 -18.05 9.91
CA ASP A 281 -13.53 -17.67 11.26
C ASP A 281 -14.25 -16.40 11.74
N SER A 282 -15.53 -16.58 12.04
CA SER A 282 -16.25 -15.72 12.97
C SER A 282 -15.56 -15.87 14.34
N GLN A 283 -14.80 -14.84 14.73
CA GLN A 283 -14.31 -14.72 16.10
C GLN A 283 -15.47 -14.91 17.07
N PRO A 284 -15.29 -15.68 18.17
CA PRO A 284 -16.33 -15.87 19.16
C PRO A 284 -16.62 -14.52 19.83
N SER A 285 -17.83 -14.03 19.60
CA SER A 285 -18.40 -12.91 20.34
C SER A 285 -18.21 -13.14 21.85
N GLY A 286 -17.68 -12.13 22.53
CA GLY A 286 -17.23 -12.19 23.92
C GLY A 286 -18.19 -12.94 24.86
N GLN A 287 -17.62 -13.88 25.61
CA GLN A 287 -18.23 -14.40 26.83
C GLN A 287 -18.38 -13.25 27.84
N ARG A 288 -19.60 -12.72 27.92
CA ARG A 288 -20.08 -12.06 29.13
C ARG A 288 -20.02 -13.06 30.27
N SER A 289 -19.33 -12.66 31.32
CA SER A 289 -19.29 -13.29 32.64
C SER A 289 -20.71 -13.53 33.17
N GLY A 290 -21.14 -14.79 33.17
CA GLY A 290 -22.31 -15.28 33.87
C GLY A 290 -21.86 -16.36 34.85
N SER A 291 -21.98 -16.05 36.14
CA SER A 291 -21.67 -16.95 37.25
C SER A 291 -22.71 -18.07 37.34
N ALA A 292 -22.30 -19.34 37.32
CA ALA A 292 -23.09 -20.46 37.86
C ALA A 292 -22.20 -21.69 38.16
N ASN A 293 -22.38 -22.22 39.37
CA ASN A 293 -21.73 -23.40 39.96
C ASN A 293 -21.94 -24.71 39.18
N GLY A 294 -20.95 -25.61 39.24
CA GLY A 294 -21.14 -27.06 39.03
C GLY A 294 -19.90 -27.80 38.49
N SER A 295 -19.25 -28.62 39.32
CA SER A 295 -18.21 -29.60 38.92
C SER A 295 -18.85 -30.97 38.54
N PRO A 296 -18.09 -32.01 38.14
CA PRO A 296 -17.59 -32.24 36.78
C PRO A 296 -18.05 -33.61 36.20
N ALA A 297 -18.13 -33.74 34.87
CA ALA A 297 -18.21 -35.05 34.20
C ALA A 297 -17.46 -35.02 32.86
N GLY A 298 -16.69 -36.08 32.60
CA GLY A 298 -15.66 -36.14 31.57
C GLY A 298 -16.12 -36.57 30.17
N THR A 299 -15.10 -36.85 29.35
CA THR A 299 -15.09 -37.28 27.92
C THR A 299 -15.52 -36.16 26.95
N ASP A 300 -14.86 -35.88 25.83
CA ASP A 300 -14.03 -36.69 24.95
C ASP A 300 -13.09 -35.77 24.14
N ARG A 301 -11.91 -36.29 23.76
CA ARG A 301 -10.93 -35.59 22.93
C ARG A 301 -11.36 -35.70 21.47
N SER A 302 -11.97 -34.64 20.93
CA SER A 302 -12.09 -34.47 19.48
C SER A 302 -11.23 -33.30 19.03
N SER A 303 -10.02 -33.64 18.55
CA SER A 303 -9.16 -32.75 17.76
C SER A 303 -9.93 -32.24 16.54
N PRO A 304 -9.86 -30.94 16.18
CA PRO A 304 -10.43 -30.46 14.93
C PRO A 304 -9.61 -31.04 13.76
N LEU A 305 -10.31 -31.68 12.82
CA LEU A 305 -9.74 -32.21 11.59
C LEU A 305 -8.99 -31.10 10.82
N PRO A 306 -7.81 -31.39 10.22
CA PRO A 306 -7.13 -30.44 9.36
C PRO A 306 -8.02 -30.15 8.14
N GLY A 307 -8.39 -28.87 7.97
CA GLY A 307 -9.16 -28.43 6.82
C GLY A 307 -8.45 -28.74 5.49
N PRO A 308 -9.21 -28.84 4.37
CA PRO A 308 -8.66 -29.20 3.07
C PRO A 308 -7.53 -28.24 2.67
N ARG A 309 -6.36 -28.82 2.39
CA ARG A 309 -5.25 -28.11 1.73
C ARG A 309 -5.68 -27.83 0.29
N MET A 310 -5.89 -26.56 -0.04
CA MET A 310 -6.15 -26.11 -1.40
C MET A 310 -4.98 -25.24 -1.82
N ASP A 311 -4.08 -25.87 -2.59
CA ASP A 311 -2.96 -25.25 -3.26
C ASP A 311 -3.50 -24.44 -4.44
N TYR A 312 -3.69 -23.13 -4.27
CA TYR A 312 -3.42 -22.26 -5.40
C TYR A 312 -1.91 -22.29 -5.59
N ASP A 313 -1.48 -23.01 -6.62
CA ASP A 313 -0.07 -23.17 -6.92
C ASP A 313 0.47 -21.84 -7.43
N TYR A 314 0.99 -21.03 -6.51
CA TYR A 314 1.79 -19.85 -6.81
C TYR A 314 3.05 -20.29 -7.58
N GLY A 315 2.90 -20.54 -8.89
CA GLY A 315 4.01 -20.60 -9.84
C GLY A 315 4.58 -21.97 -10.21
N ARG A 316 3.80 -23.06 -10.34
CA ARG A 316 4.28 -24.26 -11.08
C ARG A 316 3.87 -24.29 -12.56
N HIS A 317 4.12 -23.23 -13.32
CA HIS A 317 4.19 -23.35 -14.78
C HIS A 317 5.31 -22.45 -15.34
N ALA A 318 6.55 -22.81 -15.04
CA ALA A 318 7.71 -22.44 -15.84
C ALA A 318 8.34 -23.73 -16.40
N GLN A 319 8.02 -24.04 -17.65
CA GLN A 319 8.85 -24.83 -18.57
C GLN A 319 8.94 -24.04 -19.88
#